data_AF-A0A815X2B7-F1
#
_entry.id   AF-A0A815X2B7-F1
#
_cell.length_a   1.000
_cell.length_b   1.000
_cell.length_c   1.000
_cell.angle_alpha   90.00
_cell.angle_beta   90.00
_cell.angle_gamma   90.00
#
_symmetry.space_group_name_H-M   'P 1'
#
loop_
_entity.id
_entity.type
_entity.pdbx_description
1 polymer ?
#
loop_
_entity_poly.entity_id
_entity_poly.type
_entity_poly.pdbx_seq_one_letter_code
_entity_poly.pdbx_strand_id
1 'polypeptide(L)'
;MSDASFETMNGHKLLPHYQTTAYYDILAWLDTIPLSRSVRNLDADFGDGILVAEIIAYFFPEYVDLDMFIIARNMSQRTKNWRILNSDVLPKLSLHAPGTVVHDITNGDNRAVELFLLHLREKIEEHLIRTGRKSRLQWETWRSFNVERYRLPQLLMTPRTPRRMGHLPN
;
A
#
# COMPACT_ATOMS: atom_id res chain seq x y z
N MET A 1 -7.44 7.26 -36.62
CA MET A 1 -7.80 7.90 -35.34
C MET A 1 -8.92 7.07 -34.76
N SER A 2 -8.58 6.15 -33.84
CA SER A 2 -9.52 5.18 -33.27
C SER A 2 -10.16 5.77 -32.02
N ASP A 3 -11.47 6.00 -32.09
CA ASP A 3 -12.35 6.30 -30.97
C ASP A 3 -12.23 5.20 -29.91
N ALA A 4 -11.68 5.56 -28.74
CA ALA A 4 -11.91 4.81 -27.52
C ALA A 4 -13.22 5.31 -26.94
N SER A 5 -14.34 4.75 -27.39
CA SER A 5 -15.65 5.00 -26.80
C SER A 5 -15.62 4.65 -25.32
N PHE A 6 -15.73 5.67 -24.46
CA PHE A 6 -15.81 5.52 -23.01
C PHE A 6 -17.25 5.16 -22.62
N GLU A 7 -17.49 3.92 -22.20
CA GLU A 7 -18.79 3.52 -21.65
C GLU A 7 -18.98 4.12 -20.25
N THR A 8 -20.00 4.96 -20.11
CA THR A 8 -20.49 5.45 -18.82
C THR A 8 -21.69 4.62 -18.38
N MET A 9 -21.58 3.91 -17.26
CA MET A 9 -22.73 3.41 -16.49
C MET A 9 -22.79 4.14 -15.14
N ASN A 10 -23.93 4.76 -14.82
CA ASN A 10 -24.24 5.43 -13.54
C ASN A 10 -23.37 6.63 -13.12
N GLY A 11 -22.76 7.35 -14.06
CA GLY A 11 -22.04 8.60 -13.76
C GLY A 11 -20.71 8.42 -13.01
N HIS A 12 -20.31 7.18 -12.73
CA HIS A 12 -18.97 6.85 -12.27
C HIS A 12 -18.11 6.49 -13.49
N LYS A 13 -17.01 7.23 -13.65
CA LYS A 13 -16.02 6.97 -14.72
C LYS A 13 -15.44 5.57 -14.50
N LEU A 14 -15.80 4.62 -15.37
CA LEU A 14 -15.23 3.27 -15.35
C LEU A 14 -13.75 3.37 -15.75
N LEU A 15 -12.87 2.91 -14.85
CA LEU A 15 -11.45 2.82 -15.16
C LEU A 15 -11.24 1.69 -16.19
N PRO A 16 -10.34 1.88 -17.18
CA PRO A 16 -9.94 0.81 -18.09
C PRO A 16 -9.47 -0.43 -17.33
N HIS A 17 -9.79 -1.63 -17.83
CA HIS A 17 -9.50 -2.90 -17.16
C HIS A 17 -8.04 -3.01 -16.65
N TYR A 18 -7.06 -2.54 -17.42
CA TYR A 18 -5.65 -2.58 -17.02
C TYR A 18 -5.31 -1.68 -15.81
N GLN A 19 -5.99 -0.54 -15.66
CA GLN A 19 -5.84 0.33 -14.48
C GLN A 19 -6.46 -0.34 -13.25
N THR A 20 -7.60 -0.99 -13.44
CA THR A 20 -8.25 -1.77 -12.39
C THR A 20 -7.35 -2.92 -11.92
N THR A 21 -6.67 -3.63 -12.83
CA THR A 21 -5.71 -4.68 -12.47
C THR A 21 -4.51 -4.12 -11.69
N ALA A 22 -3.88 -3.06 -12.16
CA ALA A 22 -2.74 -2.44 -11.48
C ALA A 22 -3.09 -1.92 -10.07
N TYR A 23 -4.28 -1.33 -9.91
CA TYR A 23 -4.81 -0.91 -8.62
C TYR A 23 -4.94 -2.07 -7.63
N TYR A 24 -5.55 -3.19 -8.05
CA TYR A 24 -5.68 -4.37 -7.19
C TYR A 24 -4.32 -5.03 -6.88
N ASP A 25 -3.39 -5.03 -7.83
CA ASP A 25 -2.03 -5.53 -7.60
C ASP A 25 -1.28 -4.73 -6.52
N ILE A 26 -1.47 -3.40 -6.48
CA ILE A 26 -0.92 -2.54 -5.42
C ILE A 26 -1.57 -2.87 -4.09
N LEU A 27 -2.90 -2.97 -4.02
CA LEU A 27 -3.59 -3.32 -2.78
C LEU A 27 -3.14 -4.68 -2.24
N ALA A 28 -3.03 -5.68 -3.11
CA ALA A 28 -2.53 -7.01 -2.74
C ALA A 28 -1.09 -6.96 -2.22
N TRP A 29 -0.24 -6.09 -2.78
CA TRP A 29 1.11 -5.86 -2.26
C TRP A 29 1.09 -5.16 -0.89
N LEU A 30 0.27 -4.12 -0.72
CA LEU A 30 0.14 -3.41 0.56
C LEU A 30 -0.36 -4.32 1.68
N ASP A 31 -1.26 -5.26 1.38
CA ASP A 31 -1.75 -6.27 2.33
C ASP A 31 -0.64 -7.22 2.84
N THR A 32 0.50 -7.30 2.15
CA THR A 32 1.66 -8.08 2.62
C THR A 32 2.48 -7.36 3.68
N ILE A 33 2.25 -6.07 3.87
CA ILE A 33 3.01 -5.20 4.77
C ILE A 33 2.16 -4.95 6.02
N PRO A 34 2.69 -5.19 7.24
CA PRO A 34 1.95 -4.97 8.49
C PRO A 34 1.90 -3.47 8.83
N LEU A 35 1.10 -2.71 8.07
CA LEU A 35 0.88 -1.28 8.29
C LEU A 35 0.02 -1.03 9.53
N SER A 36 0.14 0.17 10.12
CA SER A 36 -0.60 0.53 11.34
C SER A 36 -2.12 0.56 11.14
N ARG A 37 -2.56 0.74 9.88
CA ARG A 37 -3.95 0.76 9.45
C ARG A 37 -4.14 0.06 8.11
N SER A 38 -5.30 -0.56 7.93
CA SER A 38 -5.71 -1.14 6.65
C SER A 38 -5.97 -0.04 5.62
N VAL A 39 -5.39 -0.21 4.44
CA VAL A 39 -5.59 0.67 3.28
C VAL A 39 -6.95 0.36 2.65
N ARG A 40 -7.85 1.34 2.66
CA ARG A 40 -9.19 1.20 2.06
C ARG A 40 -9.34 2.04 0.80
N ASN A 41 -8.74 3.23 0.81
CA ASN A 41 -8.85 4.23 -0.25
C ASN A 41 -7.46 4.86 -0.47
N LEU A 42 -6.80 4.55 -1.60
CA LEU A 42 -5.44 5.02 -1.87
C LEU A 42 -5.32 6.55 -1.81
N ASP A 43 -6.30 7.27 -2.35
CA ASP A 43 -6.37 8.73 -2.37
C ASP A 43 -6.44 9.36 -0.97
N ALA A 44 -7.25 8.78 -0.08
CA ALA A 44 -7.45 9.32 1.26
C ALA A 44 -6.31 8.93 2.22
N ASP A 45 -5.80 7.70 2.09
CA ASP A 45 -4.93 7.09 3.10
C ASP A 45 -3.46 7.50 2.96
N PHE A 46 -3.02 7.89 1.75
CA PHE A 46 -1.62 8.23 1.45
C PHE A 46 -1.32 9.73 1.41
N GLY A 47 -2.33 10.59 1.40
CA GLY A 47 -2.14 12.04 1.27
C GLY A 47 -1.30 12.67 2.37
N ASP A 48 -1.25 12.08 3.57
CA ASP A 48 -0.44 12.56 4.70
C ASP A 48 1.00 12.05 4.72
N GLY A 49 1.37 11.15 3.82
CA GLY A 49 2.72 10.58 3.69
C GLY A 49 3.11 9.57 4.78
N ILE A 50 2.24 9.28 5.75
CA ILE A 50 2.61 8.40 6.88
C ILE A 50 2.69 6.96 6.45
N LEU A 51 1.71 6.49 5.67
CA LEU A 51 1.77 5.13 5.13
C LEU A 51 3.00 4.92 4.24
N VAL A 52 3.44 5.95 3.52
CA VAL A 52 4.70 5.89 2.76
C VAL A 52 5.89 5.70 3.70
N ALA A 53 5.94 6.45 4.80
CA ALA A 53 6.97 6.32 5.82
C ALA A 53 6.97 4.92 6.47
N GLU A 54 5.80 4.38 6.82
CA GLU A 54 5.64 3.03 7.39
C GLU A 54 6.09 1.93 6.43
N ILE A 55 5.72 2.02 5.15
CA ILE A 55 6.16 1.07 4.11
C ILE A 55 7.68 1.04 4.05
N ILE A 56 8.33 2.21 4.02
CA ILE A 56 9.80 2.28 3.95
C ILE A 56 10.42 1.78 5.25
N ALA A 57 9.88 2.14 6.42
CA ALA A 57 10.35 1.69 7.72
C ALA A 57 10.26 0.17 7.89
N TYR A 58 9.26 -0.48 7.30
CA TYR A 58 9.14 -1.94 7.32
C TYR A 58 10.35 -2.65 6.67
N PHE A 59 10.83 -2.14 5.53
CA PHE A 59 11.98 -2.72 4.83
C PHE A 59 13.34 -2.16 5.31
N PHE A 60 13.34 -0.90 5.75
CA PHE A 60 14.52 -0.11 6.11
C PHE A 60 14.22 0.76 7.35
N PRO A 61 14.07 0.17 8.54
CA PRO A 61 13.71 0.92 9.75
C PRO A 61 14.71 2.03 10.08
N GLU A 62 15.98 1.88 9.68
CA GLU A 62 17.01 2.88 9.88
C GLU A 62 16.90 4.12 8.95
N TYR A 63 15.98 4.10 7.98
CA TYR A 63 15.81 5.21 7.04
C TYR A 63 14.77 6.23 7.50
N VAL A 64 13.90 5.85 8.44
CA VAL A 64 12.73 6.61 8.83
C VAL A 64 12.72 6.77 10.34
N ASP A 65 12.63 8.01 10.80
CA ASP A 65 12.23 8.33 12.16
C ASP A 65 10.71 8.61 12.14
N LEU A 66 9.91 7.64 12.59
CA LEU A 66 8.45 7.74 12.56
C LEU A 66 7.93 8.84 13.50
N ASP A 67 8.68 9.23 14.54
CA ASP A 67 8.28 10.28 15.48
C ASP A 67 8.29 11.68 14.83
N MET A 68 8.96 11.83 13.69
CA MET A 68 8.94 13.06 12.89
C MET A 68 7.66 13.24 12.06
N PHE A 69 6.79 12.23 12.02
CA PHE A 69 5.58 12.24 11.20
C PHE A 69 4.31 12.42 12.04
N ILE A 70 3.41 13.29 11.61
CA ILE A 70 2.17 13.61 12.33
C ILE A 70 0.96 13.38 11.43
N ILE A 71 -0.02 12.60 11.90
CA ILE A 71 -1.28 12.33 11.17
C ILE A 71 -1.97 13.64 10.84
N ALA A 72 -2.28 13.84 9.55
CA ALA A 72 -2.66 15.14 9.03
C ALA A 72 -3.84 15.10 8.07
N ARG A 73 -4.88 15.88 8.40
CA ARG A 73 -5.98 16.21 7.47
C ARG A 73 -5.82 17.56 6.79
N ASN A 74 -5.01 18.45 7.35
CA ASN A 74 -4.77 19.77 6.80
C ASN A 74 -3.56 19.79 5.86
N MET A 75 -3.62 20.61 4.82
CA MET A 75 -2.60 20.67 3.77
C MET A 75 -1.22 21.09 4.28
N SER A 76 -1.16 21.98 5.27
CA SER A 76 0.10 22.47 5.84
C SER A 76 0.91 21.33 6.45
N GLN A 77 0.28 20.49 7.29
CA GLN A 77 0.96 19.37 7.93
C GLN A 77 1.25 18.24 6.93
N ARG A 78 0.34 17.95 5.98
CA ARG A 78 0.63 17.01 4.89
C ARG A 78 1.90 17.42 4.13
N THR A 79 2.00 18.70 3.75
CA THR A 79 3.17 19.25 3.05
C THR A 79 4.45 19.12 3.88
N LYS A 80 4.39 19.33 5.20
CA LYS A 80 5.56 19.14 6.09
C LYS A 80 6.01 17.68 6.10
N ASN A 81 5.10 16.73 6.26
CA ASN A 81 5.43 15.30 6.21
C ASN A 81 6.09 14.92 4.87
N TRP A 82 5.53 15.40 3.75
CA TRP A 82 6.11 15.15 2.43
C TRP A 82 7.47 15.83 2.21
N ARG A 83 7.75 16.96 2.88
CA ARG A 83 9.09 17.55 2.87
C ARG A 83 10.10 16.65 3.57
N ILE A 84 9.76 16.09 4.73
CA ILE A 84 10.63 15.15 5.46
C ILE A 84 10.88 13.90 4.60
N LEU A 85 9.84 13.35 3.96
CA LEU A 85 10.02 12.24 3.00
C LEU A 85 11.03 12.60 1.91
N ASN A 86 10.86 13.74 1.26
CA ASN A 86 11.69 14.15 0.13
C ASN A 86 13.12 14.55 0.50
N SER A 87 13.38 15.06 1.72
CA SER A 87 14.72 15.45 2.14
C SER A 87 15.49 14.29 2.77
N ASP A 88 14.84 13.46 3.57
CA ASP A 88 15.54 12.58 4.51
C ASP A 88 15.32 11.09 4.23
N VAL A 89 14.22 10.73 3.58
CA VAL A 89 13.81 9.32 3.43
C VAL A 89 13.98 8.83 2.00
N LEU A 90 13.25 9.41 1.05
CA LEU A 90 13.22 8.98 -0.36
C LEU A 90 14.60 9.02 -1.03
N PRO A 91 15.48 10.02 -0.77
CA PRO A 91 16.82 10.03 -1.36
C PRO A 91 17.67 8.81 -0.98
N LYS A 92 17.42 8.18 0.18
CA LYS A 92 18.13 6.96 0.60
C LYS A 92 17.82 5.76 -0.31
N LEU A 93 16.68 5.79 -1.01
CA LEU A 93 16.27 4.81 -2.02
C LEU A 93 16.55 5.28 -3.46
N SER A 94 17.31 6.37 -3.64
CA SER A 94 17.49 7.02 -4.95
C SER A 94 16.16 7.41 -5.61
N LEU A 95 15.20 7.85 -4.79
CA LEU A 95 13.86 8.26 -5.19
C LEU A 95 13.63 9.74 -4.82
N HIS A 96 12.88 10.44 -5.66
CA HIS A 96 12.43 11.81 -5.41
C HIS A 96 11.00 11.99 -5.88
N ALA A 97 10.14 12.59 -5.07
CA ALA A 97 8.77 12.94 -5.44
C ALA A 97 8.72 14.41 -5.85
N PRO A 98 8.54 14.75 -7.15
CA PRO A 98 8.42 16.12 -7.60
C PRO A 98 7.29 16.87 -6.88
N GLY A 99 7.44 18.19 -6.71
CA GLY A 99 6.43 19.01 -6.03
C GLY A 99 5.03 18.92 -6.65
N THR A 100 4.93 18.69 -7.96
CA THR A 100 3.65 18.42 -8.66
C THR A 100 3.02 17.10 -8.23
N VAL A 101 3.80 16.01 -8.20
CA VAL A 101 3.33 14.70 -7.72
C VAL A 101 2.91 14.76 -6.26
N VAL A 102 3.71 15.43 -5.41
CA VAL A 102 3.36 15.66 -4.01
C VAL A 102 2.05 16.43 -3.88
N HIS A 103 1.89 17.51 -4.66
CA HIS A 103 0.66 18.29 -4.69
C HIS A 103 -0.54 17.40 -5.04
N ASP A 104 -0.45 16.61 -6.11
CA ASP A 104 -1.56 15.78 -6.58
C ASP A 104 -1.91 14.68 -5.57
N ILE A 105 -0.90 14.03 -4.97
CA ILE A 105 -1.10 13.06 -3.88
C ILE A 105 -1.78 13.73 -2.67
N THR A 106 -1.30 14.89 -2.24
CA THR A 106 -1.87 15.59 -1.07
C THR A 106 -3.32 16.04 -1.28
N ASN A 107 -3.73 16.24 -2.54
CA ASN A 107 -5.10 16.55 -2.94
C ASN A 107 -5.98 15.31 -3.20
N GLY A 108 -5.44 14.10 -3.05
CA GLY A 108 -6.20 12.86 -3.23
C GLY A 108 -6.34 12.44 -4.69
N ASP A 109 -5.38 12.76 -5.56
CA ASP A 109 -5.34 12.15 -6.88
C ASP A 109 -4.91 10.68 -6.76
N ASN A 110 -5.88 9.78 -6.94
CA ASN A 110 -5.67 8.34 -6.87
C ASN A 110 -4.61 7.85 -7.88
N ARG A 111 -4.57 8.44 -9.08
CA ARG A 111 -3.60 8.05 -10.12
C ARG A 111 -2.18 8.47 -9.73
N ALA A 112 -2.03 9.65 -9.12
CA ALA A 112 -0.74 10.09 -8.63
C ALA A 112 -0.22 9.18 -7.50
N VAL A 113 -1.11 8.76 -6.59
CA VAL A 113 -0.79 7.79 -5.53
C VAL A 113 -0.38 6.45 -6.13
N GLU A 114 -1.18 5.90 -7.04
CA GLU A 114 -0.92 4.61 -7.70
C GLU A 114 0.47 4.59 -8.37
N LEU A 115 0.76 5.58 -9.23
CA LEU A 115 2.03 5.67 -9.94
C LEU A 115 3.22 5.85 -8.99
N PHE A 116 3.04 6.65 -7.94
CA PHE A 116 4.08 6.82 -6.92
C PHE A 116 4.35 5.50 -6.18
N LEU A 117 3.31 4.75 -5.79
CA LEU A 117 3.47 3.47 -5.08
C LEU A 117 4.12 2.38 -5.94
N LEU A 118 3.80 2.33 -7.24
CA LEU A 118 4.48 1.44 -8.18
C LEU A 118 5.99 1.74 -8.23
N HIS A 119 6.35 3.01 -8.37
CA HIS A 119 7.75 3.41 -8.43
C HIS A 119 8.47 3.23 -7.08
N LEU A 120 7.78 3.48 -5.96
CA LEU A 120 8.30 3.21 -4.62
C LEU A 120 8.61 1.71 -4.46
N ARG A 121 7.69 0.83 -4.85
CA ARG A 121 7.90 -0.61 -4.80
C ARG A 121 9.11 -1.04 -5.63
N GLU A 122 9.23 -0.55 -6.86
CA GLU A 122 10.40 -0.80 -7.72
C GLU A 122 11.71 -0.41 -7.04
N LYS A 123 11.77 0.81 -6.48
CA LYS A 123 12.97 1.32 -5.78
C LYS A 123 13.31 0.51 -4.54
N ILE A 124 12.31 0.07 -3.77
CA ILE A 124 12.50 -0.82 -2.63
C ILE A 124 13.10 -2.16 -3.10
N GLU A 125 12.54 -2.77 -4.15
CA GLU A 125 13.01 -4.05 -4.67
C GLU A 125 14.44 -3.95 -5.21
N GLU A 126 14.76 -2.92 -5.99
CA GLU A 126 16.12 -2.62 -6.46
C GLU A 126 17.10 -2.49 -5.30
N HIS A 127 16.73 -1.72 -4.27
CA HIS A 127 17.58 -1.47 -3.13
C HIS A 127 17.80 -2.73 -2.29
N LEU A 128 16.77 -3.56 -2.09
CA LEU A 128 16.87 -4.85 -1.40
C LEU A 128 17.82 -5.81 -2.13
N ILE A 129 17.80 -5.82 -3.47
CA ILE A 129 18.75 -6.59 -4.30
C ILE A 129 20.15 -6.06 -4.09
N ARG A 130 20.33 -4.74 -4.25
CA ARG A 130 21.63 -4.07 -4.15
C ARG A 130 22.28 -4.25 -2.78
N THR A 131 21.50 -4.26 -1.70
CA THR A 131 22.01 -4.47 -0.33
C THR A 131 22.06 -5.95 0.08
N GLY A 132 21.64 -6.88 -0.78
CA GLY A 132 21.61 -8.31 -0.47
C GLY A 132 20.58 -8.71 0.61
N ARG A 133 19.64 -7.83 0.98
CA ARG A 133 18.62 -8.08 2.02
C ARG A 133 17.48 -8.97 1.52
N LYS A 134 17.32 -9.11 0.20
CA LYS A 134 16.28 -9.91 -0.43
C LYS A 134 16.30 -11.38 0.01
N SER A 135 17.47 -11.95 0.29
CA SER A 135 17.61 -13.34 0.79
C SER A 135 16.99 -13.56 2.17
N ARG A 136 16.94 -12.54 3.03
CA ARG A 136 16.42 -12.61 4.39
C ARG A 136 14.89 -12.56 4.46
N LEU A 137 14.25 -11.90 3.50
CA LEU A 137 12.79 -11.81 3.35
C LEU A 137 12.19 -12.96 2.50
N GLN A 138 13.02 -13.69 1.74
CA GLN A 138 12.54 -14.58 0.67
C GLN A 138 12.12 -16.02 1.06
N TRP A 139 12.34 -16.53 2.28
CA TRP A 139 12.08 -17.96 2.54
C TRP A 139 10.96 -18.29 3.55
N GLU A 140 10.76 -17.51 4.62
CA GLU A 140 9.74 -17.81 5.64
C GLU A 140 8.38 -17.14 5.37
N THR A 141 8.38 -15.92 4.84
CA THR A 141 7.16 -15.10 4.70
C THR A 141 6.36 -15.46 3.45
N TRP A 142 7.03 -15.85 2.34
CA TRP A 142 6.35 -16.12 1.07
C TRP A 142 5.73 -17.53 0.97
N ARG A 143 6.37 -18.56 1.53
CA ARG A 143 5.89 -19.96 1.44
C ARG A 143 4.75 -20.26 2.42
N SER A 144 4.80 -19.68 3.61
CA SER A 144 3.85 -19.96 4.69
C SER A 144 2.48 -19.31 4.46
N PHE A 145 2.43 -18.13 3.85
CA PHE A 145 1.18 -17.40 3.62
C PHE A 145 0.45 -17.78 2.34
N ASN A 146 1.15 -18.19 1.27
CA ASN A 146 0.51 -18.52 -0.01
C ASN A 146 -0.01 -19.97 -0.08
N VAL A 147 0.60 -20.93 0.63
CA VAL A 147 0.11 -22.34 0.61
C VAL A 147 -1.25 -22.48 1.29
N GLU A 148 -1.55 -21.66 2.31
CA GLU A 148 -2.80 -21.76 3.07
C GLU A 148 -4.00 -21.12 2.34
N ARG A 149 -3.75 -20.08 1.53
CA ARG A 149 -4.81 -19.43 0.73
C ARG A 149 -5.30 -20.27 -0.46
N TYR A 150 -4.46 -21.13 -1.03
CA TYR A 150 -4.88 -22.05 -2.12
C TYR A 150 -5.47 -23.38 -1.62
N ARG A 151 -5.58 -23.60 -0.30
CA ARG A 151 -6.21 -24.81 0.29
C ARG A 151 -7.69 -24.66 0.66
N LEU A 152 -8.31 -23.50 0.48
CA LEU A 152 -9.74 -23.31 0.77
C LEU A 152 -10.59 -22.99 -0.46
N PRO A 153 -10.92 -24.01 -1.27
CA PRO A 153 -12.21 -24.07 -1.94
C PRO A 153 -13.01 -25.24 -1.35
N GLN A 154 -13.70 -25.01 -0.21
CA GLN A 154 -14.87 -25.82 0.21
C GLN A 154 -15.59 -25.40 1.52
N LEU A 155 -15.08 -24.47 2.34
CA LEU A 155 -15.71 -24.17 3.65
C LEU A 155 -16.73 -23.01 3.66
N LEU A 156 -17.08 -22.42 2.51
CA LEU A 156 -18.06 -21.31 2.42
C LEU A 156 -19.53 -21.76 2.23
N MET A 157 -19.89 -23.00 2.55
CA MET A 157 -21.29 -23.45 2.51
C MET A 157 -21.74 -24.17 3.79
N THR A 158 -21.74 -23.49 4.93
CA THR A 158 -22.73 -23.76 5.98
C THR A 158 -23.10 -22.49 6.75
N PRO A 159 -24.37 -22.34 7.21
CA PRO A 159 -24.85 -21.12 7.86
C PRO A 159 -24.34 -21.02 9.30
N ARG A 160 -24.07 -19.78 9.74
CA ARG A 160 -23.67 -19.45 11.12
C ARG A 160 -24.83 -19.67 12.11
N THR A 161 -24.55 -20.33 13.24
CA THR A 161 -25.34 -20.26 14.48
C THR A 161 -24.43 -20.35 15.73
N PRO A 162 -24.88 -19.92 16.92
CA PRO A 162 -24.08 -19.11 17.85
C PRO A 162 -23.61 -19.81 19.15
N ARG A 163 -22.70 -19.09 19.84
CA ARG A 163 -22.05 -19.24 21.17
C ARG A 163 -22.45 -20.38 22.14
N ARG A 164 -21.38 -21.03 22.65
CA ARG A 164 -21.09 -21.68 23.97
C ARG A 164 -22.26 -21.96 24.95
N MET A 165 -22.33 -23.21 25.39
CA MET A 165 -22.37 -23.65 26.81
C MET A 165 -21.59 -24.99 26.86
N GLY A 166 -20.53 -25.18 27.63
CA GLY A 166 -20.51 -25.39 29.08
C GLY A 166 -19.98 -26.81 29.33
N HIS A 167 -18.83 -26.94 30.00
CA HIS A 167 -18.25 -28.22 30.43
C HIS A 167 -19.12 -28.92 31.49
N LEU A 168 -19.03 -30.26 31.60
CA LEU A 168 -18.39 -30.97 32.73
C LEU A 168 -18.41 -32.52 32.52
N PRO A 169 -17.57 -33.31 33.23
CA PRO A 169 -17.09 -34.64 32.83
C PRO A 169 -17.71 -35.83 33.57
N ASN A 170 -17.35 -37.03 33.05
CA ASN A 170 -17.53 -38.43 33.51
C ASN A 170 -18.96 -38.93 33.79
#